data_AF-A0A7Y9GLH7-F1
#
_entry.id   AF-A0A7Y9GLH7-F1
#
_cell.length_a   1.000
_cell.length_b   1.000
_cell.length_c   1.000
_cell.angle_alpha   90.00
_cell.angle_beta   90.00
_cell.angle_gamma   90.00
#
_symmetry.space_group_name_H-M   'P 1'
#
loop_
_entity.id
_entity.type
_entity.pdbx_description
1 polymer ?
#
loop_
_entity_poly.entity_id
_entity_poly.type
_entity_poly.pdbx_seq_one_letter_code
_entity_poly.pdbx_strand_id
1 'polypeptide(L)'
;MTTPNETTEILNRPLSREMLARDITRLAYVAKDGTPRNVPVGFSWNGTEIVMCTALNAPKLAHLRQNPAVALTIDTEVHPPKILLIRGHAELDVTDGIPDEYLEMNSTYQMTPEQRVEWEAGVRSLYHEGMVRIVVTPTWAKLIDFETTLPSAVEELIQQQAERQASDS
;
A
#
# COMPACT_ATOMS: atom_id res chain seq x y z
N MET A 1 -1.29 -4.41 -19.35
CA MET A 1 -1.13 -3.32 -18.36
C MET A 1 -2.50 -2.70 -18.21
N THR A 2 -2.95 -2.41 -16.98
CA THR A 2 -4.23 -1.68 -16.81
C THR A 2 -4.07 -0.25 -17.30
N THR A 3 -5.13 0.34 -17.82
CA THR A 3 -5.17 1.77 -18.12
C THR A 3 -5.29 2.60 -16.83
N PRO A 4 -5.03 3.92 -16.87
CA PRO A 4 -5.27 4.79 -15.72
C PRO A 4 -6.73 4.71 -15.23
N ASN A 5 -7.71 4.70 -16.14
CA ASN A 5 -9.13 4.57 -15.77
C ASN A 5 -9.43 3.24 -15.07
N GLU A 6 -8.94 2.12 -15.61
CA GLU A 6 -9.12 0.81 -14.99
C GLU A 6 -8.49 0.73 -13.59
N THR A 7 -7.33 1.37 -13.40
CA THR A 7 -6.66 1.45 -12.10
C THR A 7 -7.54 2.20 -11.09
N THR A 8 -8.07 3.36 -11.47
CA THR A 8 -9.00 4.14 -10.63
C THR A 8 -10.27 3.36 -10.32
N GLU A 9 -10.87 2.68 -11.30
CA GLU A 9 -12.06 1.84 -11.10
C GLU A 9 -11.81 0.71 -10.10
N ILE A 10 -10.69 -0.02 -10.25
CA ILE A 10 -10.31 -1.08 -9.30
C ILE A 10 -10.14 -0.51 -7.90
N LEU A 11 -9.43 0.62 -7.75
CA LEU A 11 -9.22 1.24 -6.44
C LEU A 11 -10.52 1.75 -5.83
N ASN A 12 -11.54 2.10 -6.63
CA ASN A 12 -12.84 2.58 -6.16
C ASN A 12 -13.83 1.46 -5.77
N ARG A 13 -13.50 0.19 -6.01
CA ARG A 13 -14.36 -0.94 -5.59
C ARG A 13 -14.54 -0.94 -4.06
N PRO A 14 -15.72 -1.34 -3.54
CA PRO A 14 -15.98 -1.37 -2.10
C PRO A 14 -14.91 -2.12 -1.31
N LEU A 15 -14.54 -3.31 -1.77
CA LEU A 15 -13.50 -4.10 -1.13
C LEU A 15 -12.12 -3.44 -1.22
N SER A 16 -11.74 -2.82 -2.34
CA SER A 16 -10.50 -2.04 -2.41
C SER A 16 -10.49 -0.90 -1.40
N ARG A 17 -11.63 -0.24 -1.15
CA ARG A 17 -11.75 0.80 -0.12
C ARG A 17 -11.59 0.24 1.29
N GLU A 18 -12.17 -0.93 1.57
CA GLU A 18 -11.92 -1.64 2.82
C GLU A 18 -10.42 -1.95 3.01
N MET A 19 -9.74 -2.41 1.95
CA MET A 19 -8.31 -2.71 2.00
C MET A 19 -7.48 -1.43 2.20
N LEU A 20 -7.80 -0.35 1.48
CA LEU A 20 -7.12 0.95 1.60
C LEU A 20 -7.36 1.64 2.96
N ALA A 21 -8.37 1.21 3.72
CA ALA A 21 -8.65 1.69 5.08
C ALA A 21 -7.90 0.92 6.17
N ARG A 22 -7.03 -0.05 5.81
CA ARG A 22 -6.19 -0.78 6.78
C ARG A 22 -4.94 0.01 7.13
N ASP A 23 -4.33 -0.33 8.27
CA ASP A 23 -3.17 0.42 8.76
C ASP A 23 -1.84 0.01 8.10
N ILE A 24 -1.68 -1.24 7.66
CA ILE A 24 -0.37 -1.78 7.22
C ILE A 24 -0.41 -2.29 5.78
N THR A 25 0.56 -1.83 4.99
CA THR A 25 0.89 -2.36 3.66
C THR A 25 2.29 -2.95 3.65
N ARG A 26 2.59 -3.77 2.64
CA ARG A 26 3.92 -4.33 2.41
C ARG A 26 4.54 -3.58 1.24
N LEU A 27 5.53 -2.73 1.54
CA LEU A 27 6.22 -1.91 0.56
C LEU A 27 7.42 -2.66 0.00
N ALA A 28 7.34 -2.95 -1.30
CA ALA A 28 8.45 -3.45 -2.10
C ALA A 28 9.10 -2.32 -2.90
N TYR A 29 10.43 -2.24 -2.85
CA TYR A 29 11.22 -1.25 -3.57
C TYR A 29 12.60 -1.82 -3.95
N VAL A 30 13.26 -1.20 -4.92
CA VAL A 30 14.60 -1.57 -5.37
C VAL A 30 15.63 -0.70 -4.67
N ALA A 31 16.67 -1.29 -4.07
CA ALA A 31 17.75 -0.49 -3.52
C ALA A 31 18.87 -0.23 -4.52
N LYS A 32 19.86 0.56 -4.08
CA LYS A 32 20.94 1.05 -4.96
C LYS A 32 21.77 -0.06 -5.60
N ASP A 33 21.87 -1.21 -4.93
CA ASP A 33 22.57 -2.39 -5.44
C ASP A 33 21.73 -3.25 -6.41
N GLY A 34 20.51 -2.81 -6.74
CA GLY A 34 19.59 -3.49 -7.65
C GLY A 34 18.76 -4.61 -7.01
N THR A 35 19.00 -4.99 -5.75
CA THR A 35 18.25 -6.08 -5.11
C THR A 35 16.90 -5.60 -4.53
N PRO A 36 15.90 -6.48 -4.36
CA PRO A 36 14.58 -6.09 -3.86
C PRO A 36 14.57 -6.00 -2.32
N ARG A 37 13.86 -5.00 -1.78
CA ARG A 37 13.53 -4.88 -0.36
C ARG A 37 12.02 -5.00 -0.22
N ASN A 38 11.55 -5.63 0.85
CA ASN A 38 10.15 -5.70 1.21
C ASN A 38 10.01 -5.45 2.71
N VAL A 39 9.22 -4.45 3.10
CA VAL A 39 9.02 -4.09 4.50
C VAL A 39 7.55 -3.77 4.79
N PRO A 40 6.99 -4.24 5.91
CA PRO A 40 5.71 -3.73 6.38
C PRO A 40 5.85 -2.26 6.80
N VAL A 41 4.85 -1.45 6.50
CA VAL A 41 4.84 -0.01 6.80
C VAL A 41 3.41 0.49 7.00
N GLY A 42 3.26 1.43 7.93
CA GLY A 42 2.02 2.18 8.13
C GLY A 42 1.70 3.04 6.90
N PHE A 43 0.45 3.01 6.44
CA PHE A 43 0.02 3.79 5.27
C PHE A 43 -1.35 4.44 5.49
N SER A 44 -1.61 5.50 4.73
CA SER A 44 -2.93 6.11 4.62
C SER A 44 -3.30 6.29 3.15
N TRP A 45 -4.61 6.34 2.88
CA TRP A 45 -5.16 6.60 1.56
C TRP A 45 -5.89 7.94 1.58
N ASN A 46 -5.41 8.91 0.81
CA ASN A 46 -5.99 10.27 0.78
C ASN A 46 -7.12 10.44 -0.25
N GLY A 47 -7.50 9.35 -0.93
CA GLY A 47 -8.49 9.37 -2.02
C GLY A 47 -7.90 9.20 -3.41
N THR A 48 -6.61 9.53 -3.59
CA THR A 48 -5.90 9.44 -4.87
C THR A 48 -4.52 8.80 -4.77
N GLU A 49 -3.85 8.94 -3.62
CA GLU A 49 -2.47 8.52 -3.38
C GLU A 49 -2.36 7.75 -2.07
N ILE A 50 -1.32 6.90 -2.02
CA ILE A 50 -0.95 6.20 -0.80
C ILE A 50 0.21 6.95 -0.15
N VAL A 51 0.01 7.40 1.09
CA VAL A 51 1.03 8.15 1.83
C VAL A 51 1.63 7.23 2.88
N MET A 52 2.96 7.25 3.03
CA MET A 52 3.69 6.59 4.11
C MET A 52 4.65 7.58 4.75
N CYS A 53 4.59 7.76 6.05
CA CYS A 53 5.44 8.70 6.77
C CYS A 53 6.64 7.99 7.39
N THR A 54 7.84 8.55 7.26
CA THR A 54 9.08 7.94 7.78
C THR A 54 10.08 8.99 8.29
N ALA A 55 11.04 8.56 9.10
CA ALA A 55 12.09 9.42 9.64
C ALA A 55 13.05 9.90 8.52
N LEU A 56 13.62 11.10 8.69
CA LEU A 56 14.55 11.71 7.73
C LEU A 56 15.80 10.85 7.44
N ASN A 57 16.21 10.01 8.38
CA ASN A 57 17.36 9.12 8.26
C ASN A 57 17.01 7.70 7.78
N ALA A 58 15.77 7.44 7.36
CA ALA A 58 15.35 6.11 6.94
C ALA A 58 16.12 5.65 5.68
N PRO A 59 16.71 4.44 5.67
CA PRO A 59 17.57 3.98 4.57
C PRO A 59 16.83 3.89 3.23
N LYS A 60 15.53 3.58 3.27
CA LYS A 60 14.65 3.52 2.08
C LYS A 60 14.63 4.82 1.28
N LEU A 61 14.84 5.98 1.90
CA LEU A 61 14.81 7.27 1.21
C LEU A 61 15.91 7.38 0.16
N ALA A 62 17.13 6.95 0.47
CA ALA A 62 18.24 6.98 -0.47
C ALA A 62 18.00 6.05 -1.67
N HIS A 63 17.28 4.95 -1.45
CA HIS A 63 16.90 3.98 -2.46
C HIS A 63 15.82 4.53 -3.39
N LEU A 64 14.75 5.07 -2.80
CA LEU A 64 13.61 5.64 -3.53
C LEU A 64 13.99 6.87 -4.38
N ARG A 65 14.96 7.69 -3.93
CA ARG A 65 15.50 8.79 -4.75
C ARG A 65 16.15 8.30 -6.05
N GLN A 66 16.77 7.11 -6.03
CA GLN A 66 17.43 6.56 -7.21
C GLN A 66 16.44 5.81 -8.11
N ASN A 67 15.47 5.12 -7.50
CA ASN A 67 14.43 4.40 -8.22
C ASN A 67 13.09 4.58 -7.50
N PRO A 68 12.19 5.44 -8.02
CA PRO A 68 10.91 5.71 -7.38
C PRO A 68 9.86 4.62 -7.63
N ALA A 69 10.15 3.61 -8.46
CA ALA A 69 9.20 2.55 -8.73
C ALA A 69 9.00 1.65 -7.50
N VAL A 70 7.74 1.49 -7.09
CA VAL A 70 7.34 0.70 -5.92
C VAL A 70 6.19 -0.25 -6.25
N ALA A 71 6.09 -1.31 -5.45
CA ALA A 71 4.90 -2.16 -5.39
C ALA A 71 4.42 -2.25 -3.95
N LEU A 72 3.11 -2.32 -3.77
CA LEU A 72 2.44 -2.41 -2.49
C LEU A 72 1.48 -3.61 -2.50
N THR A 73 1.47 -4.33 -1.38
CA THR A 73 0.45 -5.37 -1.12
C THR A 73 -0.27 -5.03 0.17
N ILE A 74 -1.60 -5.02 0.10
CA ILE A 74 -2.47 -5.00 1.27
C ILE A 74 -3.26 -6.29 1.27
N ASP A 75 -3.14 -7.10 2.32
CA ASP A 75 -3.74 -8.42 2.40
C ASP A 75 -4.32 -8.74 3.79
N THR A 76 -5.14 -9.78 3.83
CA THR A 76 -5.70 -10.37 5.04
C THR A 76 -5.27 -11.82 5.19
N GLU A 77 -5.02 -12.29 6.41
CA GLU A 77 -4.65 -13.70 6.63
C GLU A 77 -5.85 -14.67 6.70
N VAL A 78 -7.08 -14.16 6.77
CA VAL A 78 -8.31 -14.98 6.80
C VAL A 78 -8.63 -15.57 5.43
N HIS A 79 -9.13 -16.81 5.36
CA HIS A 79 -9.45 -17.49 4.10
C HIS A 79 -10.94 -17.35 3.70
N PRO A 80 -11.27 -17.05 2.44
CA PRO A 80 -10.35 -16.68 1.36
C PRO A 80 -9.70 -15.30 1.60
N PRO A 81 -8.41 -15.13 1.28
CA PRO A 81 -7.72 -13.87 1.52
C PRO A 81 -8.19 -12.81 0.54
N LYS A 82 -8.39 -11.60 1.06
CA LYS A 82 -8.59 -10.39 0.27
C LYS A 82 -7.23 -9.78 0.00
N ILE A 83 -6.91 -9.48 -1.26
CA ILE A 83 -5.59 -8.99 -1.66
C ILE A 83 -5.76 -7.81 -2.63
N LEU A 84 -5.19 -6.67 -2.25
CA LEU A 84 -5.05 -5.51 -3.12
C LEU A 84 -3.57 -5.32 -3.47
N LEU A 85 -3.24 -5.46 -4.75
CA LEU A 85 -1.91 -5.26 -5.32
C LEU A 85 -1.87 -3.92 -6.03
N ILE A 86 -0.83 -3.13 -5.77
CA ILE A 86 -0.67 -1.80 -6.36
C ILE A 86 0.78 -1.65 -6.85
N ARG A 87 0.97 -0.97 -7.98
CA ARG A 87 2.27 -0.45 -8.41
C ARG A 87 2.14 1.05 -8.62
N GLY A 88 3.22 1.77 -8.40
CA GLY A 88 3.22 3.22 -8.55
C GLY A 88 4.60 3.83 -8.53
N HIS A 89 4.61 5.16 -8.58
CA HIS A 89 5.82 5.98 -8.41
C HIS A 89 5.75 6.69 -7.08
N ALA A 90 6.84 6.62 -6.33
CA ALA A 90 6.99 7.29 -5.04
C ALA A 90 7.66 8.65 -5.22
N GLU A 91 7.01 9.69 -4.74
CA GLU A 91 7.59 11.00 -4.51
C GLU A 91 7.96 11.14 -3.02
N LEU A 92 9.05 11.84 -2.75
CA LEU A 92 9.55 12.06 -1.39
C LEU A 92 9.36 13.52 -1.03
N ASP A 93 8.40 13.77 -0.15
CA ASP A 93 8.05 15.11 0.31
C ASP A 93 8.48 15.29 1.76
N VAL A 94 9.40 16.23 1.99
CA VAL A 94 9.96 16.52 3.31
C VAL A 94 9.04 17.52 4.01
N THR A 95 8.63 17.21 5.24
CA THR A 95 7.69 18.04 5.99
C THR A 95 8.35 18.69 7.19
N ASP A 96 7.98 19.94 7.45
CA ASP A 96 8.29 20.62 8.69
C ASP A 96 7.40 20.02 9.81
N GLY A 97 8.01 19.21 10.67
CA GLY A 97 7.30 18.52 11.76
C GLY A 97 6.59 17.22 11.32
N ILE A 98 5.57 16.84 12.11
CA ILE A 98 4.85 15.56 11.98
C ILE A 98 3.66 15.73 11.02
N PRO A 99 3.59 14.96 9.91
CA PRO A 99 2.44 14.95 9.03
C PRO A 99 1.18 14.43 9.73
N ASP A 100 0.02 14.99 9.40
CA ASP A 100 -1.27 14.54 9.93
C ASP A 100 -1.50 13.05 9.62
N GLU A 101 -1.10 12.59 8.43
CA GLU A 101 -1.21 11.20 8.02
C GLU A 101 -0.47 10.27 8.99
N TYR A 102 0.67 10.69 9.56
CA TYR A 102 1.38 9.87 10.54
C TYR A 102 0.58 9.67 11.83
N LEU A 103 -0.21 10.68 12.24
CA LEU A 103 -1.04 10.60 13.42
C LEU A 103 -2.33 9.78 13.15
N GLU A 104 -2.83 9.80 11.90
CA GLU A 104 -4.02 9.06 11.47
C GLU A 104 -3.77 7.55 11.28
N MET A 105 -2.62 7.16 10.74
CA MET A 105 -2.23 5.76 10.46
C MET A 105 -2.21 4.81 11.67
N ASN A 106 -2.30 5.34 12.89
CA ASN A 106 -2.25 4.57 14.13
C ASN A 106 -3.65 4.34 14.71
N SER A 107 -4.67 4.31 13.84
CA SER A 107 -6.08 4.20 14.25
C SER A 107 -6.40 2.89 14.99
N THR A 108 -5.64 1.81 14.73
CA THR A 108 -5.78 0.55 15.48
C THR A 108 -5.11 0.55 16.85
N TYR A 109 -4.34 1.59 17.19
CA TYR A 109 -3.65 1.64 18.48
C TYR A 109 -4.70 1.88 19.57
N GLN A 110 -4.82 0.92 20.48
CA GLN A 110 -5.70 1.06 21.63
C GLN A 110 -5.01 1.96 22.67
N MET A 111 -5.38 3.24 22.68
CA MET A 111 -4.89 4.25 23.61
C MET A 111 -6.06 4.99 24.25
N THR A 112 -5.96 5.28 25.55
CA THR A 112 -6.86 6.27 26.18
C THR A 112 -6.53 7.68 25.66
N PRO A 113 -7.45 8.66 25.80
CA PRO A 113 -7.16 10.04 25.43
C PRO A 113 -5.89 10.61 26.06
N GLU A 114 -5.60 10.26 27.32
CA GLU A 114 -4.41 10.71 28.04
C GLU A 114 -3.14 10.08 27.46
N GLN A 115 -3.16 8.77 27.18
CA GLN A 115 -2.05 8.06 26.54
C GLN A 115 -1.78 8.61 25.13
N ARG A 116 -2.83 8.99 24.41
CA ARG A 116 -2.70 9.59 23.08
C ARG A 116 -1.95 10.92 23.14
N VAL A 117 -2.28 11.79 24.11
CA VAL A 117 -1.58 13.07 24.29
C VAL A 117 -0.10 12.86 24.60
N GLU A 118 0.22 11.95 25.51
CA GLU A 118 1.62 11.63 25.86
C GLU A 118 2.38 11.05 24.66
N TRP A 119 1.76 10.12 23.93
CA TRP A 119 2.34 9.53 22.74
C TRP A 119 2.62 10.57 21.65
N GLU A 120 1.67 11.47 21.37
CA GLU A 120 1.87 12.54 20.38
C GLU A 120 3.00 13.50 20.78
N ALA A 121 3.11 13.83 22.07
CA ALA A 121 4.23 14.62 22.58
C ALA A 121 5.58 13.88 22.38
N GLY A 122 5.61 12.58 22.64
CA GLY A 122 6.78 11.73 22.40
C GLY A 122 7.17 11.67 20.92
N VAL A 123 6.20 11.51 20.02
CA VAL A 123 6.40 11.52 18.56
C VAL A 123 6.98 12.86 18.10
N ARG A 124 6.40 13.98 18.55
CA ARG A 124 6.88 15.32 18.19
C ARG A 124 8.28 15.61 18.70
N SER A 125 8.62 15.10 19.88
CA SER A 125 9.98 15.19 20.44
C SER A 125 10.98 14.34 19.64
N LEU A 126 10.60 13.10 19.30
CA LEU A 126 11.46 12.16 18.60
C LEU A 126 11.77 12.62 17.16
N TYR A 127 10.76 13.05 16.42
CA TYR A 127 10.92 13.53 15.04
C TYR A 127 10.83 15.06 14.95
N HIS A 128 11.48 15.76 15.88
CA HIS A 128 11.46 17.23 15.96
C HIS A 128 12.04 17.93 14.72
N GLU A 129 12.97 17.29 14.01
CA GLU A 129 13.52 17.81 12.75
C GLU A 129 12.55 17.65 11.56
N GLY A 130 11.45 16.92 11.74
CA GLY A 130 10.49 16.61 10.70
C GLY A 130 10.53 15.16 10.22
N MET A 131 9.78 14.90 9.15
CA MET A 131 9.62 13.57 8.56
C MET A 131 9.63 13.67 7.03
N VAL A 132 9.59 12.52 6.37
CA VAL A 132 9.35 12.42 4.93
C VAL A 132 8.06 11.67 4.69
N ARG A 133 7.17 12.27 3.90
CA ARG A 133 6.06 11.59 3.25
C ARG A 133 6.56 10.92 1.97
N ILE A 134 6.39 9.62 1.90
CA ILE A 134 6.55 8.82 0.68
C ILE A 134 5.15 8.77 0.06
N VAL A 135 4.92 9.59 -0.97
CA VAL A 135 3.64 9.73 -1.65
C VAL A 135 3.65 8.87 -2.89
N VAL A 136 2.82 7.83 -2.93
CA VAL A 136 2.75 6.89 -4.05
C VAL A 136 1.54 7.19 -4.91
N THR A 137 1.79 7.60 -6.15
CA THR A 137 0.76 7.71 -7.18
C THR A 137 0.57 6.32 -7.83
N PRO A 138 -0.61 5.69 -7.69
CA PRO A 138 -0.87 4.39 -8.29
C PRO A 138 -0.90 4.48 -9.82
N THR A 139 -0.18 3.58 -10.49
CA THR A 139 -0.18 3.45 -11.95
C THR A 139 -0.76 2.12 -12.43
N TRP A 140 -0.98 1.19 -11.50
CA TRP A 140 -1.59 -0.12 -11.75
C TRP A 140 -2.17 -0.66 -10.46
N ALA A 141 -3.31 -1.34 -10.54
CA ALA A 141 -3.90 -2.03 -9.41
C ALA A 141 -4.51 -3.38 -9.84
N LYS A 142 -4.58 -4.31 -8.89
CA LYS A 142 -5.37 -5.54 -9.01
C LYS A 142 -5.96 -5.93 -7.66
N LEU A 143 -7.27 -6.19 -7.66
CA LEU A 143 -7.98 -6.80 -6.54
C LEU A 143 -8.11 -8.30 -6.79
N ILE A 144 -7.94 -9.11 -5.74
CA ILE A 144 -8.20 -10.54 -5.73
C ILE A 144 -9.00 -10.85 -4.46
N ASP A 145 -10.17 -11.45 -4.63
CA ASP A 145 -11.09 -11.78 -3.53
C ASP A 145 -11.60 -13.24 -3.58
N PHE A 146 -11.26 -13.98 -4.63
CA PHE A 146 -11.69 -15.36 -4.88
C PHE A 146 -13.21 -15.56 -5.03
N GLU A 147 -13.97 -14.47 -5.10
CA GLU A 147 -15.41 -14.49 -5.34
C GLU A 147 -15.75 -13.83 -6.69
N THR A 148 -15.24 -12.62 -6.90
CA THR A 148 -15.48 -11.83 -8.11
C THR A 148 -14.22 -11.64 -8.96
N THR A 149 -13.05 -11.83 -8.37
CA THR A 149 -11.74 -11.65 -8.98
C THR A 149 -10.78 -12.74 -8.55
N LEU A 150 -10.02 -13.29 -9.49
CA LEU A 150 -9.10 -14.40 -9.25
C LEU A 150 -7.66 -14.01 -9.63
N PRO A 151 -6.66 -14.77 -9.16
CA PRO A 151 -5.34 -14.72 -9.78
C PRO A 151 -5.44 -15.00 -11.28
N SER A 152 -4.75 -14.25 -12.13
CA SER A 152 -4.96 -14.34 -13.60
C SER A 152 -4.61 -15.72 -14.14
N ALA A 153 -3.58 -16.36 -13.59
CA ALA A 153 -3.24 -17.73 -13.95
C ALA A 153 -4.39 -18.72 -13.64
N VAL A 154 -5.18 -18.47 -12.59
CA VAL A 154 -6.34 -19.32 -12.24
C VAL A 154 -7.50 -19.05 -13.19
N GLU A 155 -7.75 -17.77 -13.54
CA GLU A 155 -8.76 -17.39 -14.54
C GLU A 155 -8.49 -18.08 -15.89
N GLU A 156 -7.24 -18.04 -16.35
CA GLU A 156 -6.79 -18.70 -17.58
C GLU A 156 -7.01 -20.22 -17.53
N LEU A 157 -6.71 -20.87 -16.41
CA LEU A 157 -6.89 -22.31 -16.25
C LEU A 157 -8.37 -22.71 -16.24
N ILE A 158 -9.24 -21.92 -15.59
CA ILE A 158 -10.70 -22.16 -15.60
C ILE A 158 -11.25 -22.05 -17.02
N GLN A 159 -10.81 -21.04 -17.77
CA GLN A 159 -11.21 -20.86 -19.17
C GLN A 159 -10.77 -22.05 -20.03
N GLN A 160 -9.51 -22.48 -19.92
CA GLN A 160 -9.00 -23.66 -20.62
C GLN A 160 -9.76 -24.95 -20.24
N GLN A 161 -10.15 -25.08 -18.98
CA GLN A 161 -10.95 -26.22 -18.52
C GLN A 161 -12.35 -26.23 -19.17
N ALA A 162 -13.01 -25.07 -19.24
CA ALA A 162 -14.31 -24.93 -19.87
C ALA A 162 -14.25 -25.24 -21.38
N GLU A 163 -13.20 -24.77 -22.07
CA GLU A 163 -12.97 -25.06 -23.49
C GLU A 163 -12.80 -26.56 -23.76
N ARG A 164 -12.03 -27.27 -22.91
CA ARG A 164 -11.88 -28.73 -23.02
C ARG A 164 -13.20 -29.47 -22.81
N GLN A 165 -13.99 -29.07 -21.82
CA GLN A 165 -15.29 -29.70 -21.55
C GLN A 165 -16.30 -29.48 -22.68
N ALA A 166 -16.25 -28.31 -23.31
CA ALA A 166 -17.10 -28.00 -24.46
C ALA A 166 -16.67 -28.73 -25.74
N SER A 167 -15.38 -29.05 -25.92
CA SER A 167 -14.91 -29.84 -27.07
C SER A 167 -15.18 -31.34 -26.93
N ASP A 168 -15.35 -31.83 -25.70
CA ASP A 168 -15.61 -33.24 -25.39
C ASP A 168 -17.12 -33.58 -25.32
N SER A 169 -18.00 -32.58 -25.47
CA SER A 169 -19.48 -32.71 -25.46
C SER A 169 -20.08 -32.64 -26.87
#